data_AF-A0A3R6I0B2-F1
#
_entry.id   AF-A0A3R6I0B2-F1
#
_cell.length_a   1.000
_cell.length_b   1.000
_cell.length_c   1.000
_cell.angle_alpha   90.00
_cell.angle_beta   90.00
_cell.angle_gamma   90.00
#
_symmetry.space_group_name_H-M   'P 1'
#
loop_
_entity.id
_entity.type
_entity.pdbx_description
1 polymer ?
#
loop_
_entity_poly.entity_id
_entity_poly.type
_entity_poly.pdbx_seq_one_letter_code
_entity_poly.pdbx_strand_id
1 'polypeptide(L)'
;MALMGDKRGDTYFNQFFSSTDIEQMIQNIHDDFAVEMGCSFTKKAEELEKKLHKEQKAHDQDMLDFVEDILVTEAQGGNSLNVAMKKIGMDNTIKIKRKNKIALSEEELDYLVSKLD
;
A
#
# COMPACT_ATOMS: atom_id res chain seq x y z
N MET A 1 -36.94 5.02 31.66
CA MET A 1 -36.24 6.18 32.23
C MET A 1 -36.49 7.36 31.31
N ALA A 2 -37.23 8.37 31.77
CA ALA A 2 -37.41 9.61 31.03
C ALA A 2 -36.12 10.41 31.11
N LEU A 3 -35.62 10.88 29.96
CA LEU A 3 -34.52 11.84 29.90
C LEU A 3 -34.99 13.14 30.57
N MET A 4 -34.57 13.39 31.81
CA MET A 4 -34.75 14.67 32.47
C MET A 4 -33.83 15.70 31.80
N GLY A 5 -34.35 16.39 30.80
CA GLY A 5 -33.72 17.57 30.19
C GLY A 5 -33.90 18.82 31.06
N ASP A 6 -32.82 19.60 31.19
CA ASP A 6 -32.78 20.92 31.80
C ASP A 6 -33.89 21.83 31.24
N LYS A 7 -34.65 22.50 32.12
CA LYS A 7 -35.79 23.38 31.78
C LYS A 7 -35.36 24.73 31.22
N ARG A 8 -34.28 24.76 30.44
CA ARG A 8 -33.71 25.97 29.85
C ARG A 8 -33.45 25.73 28.38
N GLY A 9 -34.49 26.03 27.60
CA GLY A 9 -34.45 26.03 26.14
C GLY A 9 -35.32 24.97 25.53
N ASP A 10 -36.65 25.12 25.67
CA ASP A 10 -37.53 24.69 24.59
C ASP A 10 -37.05 25.45 23.35
N THR A 11 -36.24 24.80 22.53
CA THR A 11 -35.95 25.32 21.20
C THR A 11 -37.28 25.35 20.48
N TYR A 12 -37.58 26.47 19.80
CA TYR A 12 -38.82 26.74 19.06
C TYR A 12 -39.35 25.58 18.21
N PHE A 13 -38.49 24.60 17.91
CA PHE A 13 -38.78 23.34 17.26
C PHE A 13 -39.94 22.52 17.88
N ASN A 14 -39.99 22.35 19.21
CA ASN A 14 -41.02 21.52 19.86
C ASN A 14 -42.42 22.16 19.88
N GLN A 15 -42.52 23.45 19.53
CA GLN A 15 -43.80 24.16 19.47
C GLN A 15 -44.50 23.99 18.12
N PHE A 16 -43.76 23.65 17.06
CA PHE A 16 -44.29 23.48 15.70
C PHE A 16 -44.35 22.03 15.24
N PHE A 17 -43.53 21.16 15.82
CA PHE A 17 -43.44 19.75 15.45
C PHE A 17 -43.89 18.87 16.60
N SER A 18 -44.73 17.89 16.29
CA SER A 18 -45.16 16.90 17.27
C SER A 18 -43.99 16.00 17.66
N SER A 19 -44.10 15.31 18.80
CA SER A 19 -43.10 14.31 19.21
C SER A 19 -42.89 13.24 18.14
N THR A 20 -43.94 12.90 17.38
CA THR A 20 -43.88 11.95 16.27
C THR A 20 -43.06 12.49 15.09
N ASP A 21 -43.17 13.77 14.78
CA ASP A 21 -42.36 14.40 13.72
C ASP A 21 -40.88 14.41 14.10
N ILE A 22 -40.59 14.63 15.38
CA ILE A 22 -39.22 14.62 15.91
C ILE A 22 -38.65 13.20 15.89
N GLU A 23 -39.44 12.20 16.30
CA GLU A 23 -39.04 10.78 16.21
C GLU A 23 -38.80 10.35 14.76
N GLN A 24 -39.66 10.77 13.83
CA GLN A 24 -39.48 10.49 12.40
C GLN A 24 -38.23 11.18 11.85
N MET A 25 -37.93 12.41 12.28
CA MET A 25 -36.71 13.12 11.90
C MET A 25 -35.46 12.40 12.42
N ILE A 26 -35.48 11.93 13.66
CA ILE A 26 -34.37 11.14 14.24
C ILE A 26 -34.20 9.82 13.48
N GLN A 27 -35.30 9.14 13.14
CA GLN A 27 -35.26 7.90 12.36
C GLN A 27 -34.70 8.13 10.96
N ASN A 28 -35.13 9.19 10.27
CA ASN A 28 -34.62 9.56 8.96
C ASN A 28 -33.12 9.89 9.01
N ILE A 29 -32.67 10.63 10.02
CA ILE A 29 -31.24 10.93 10.22
C ILE A 29 -30.46 9.64 10.48
N HIS A 30 -30.97 8.75 11.32
CA HIS A 30 -30.33 7.46 11.61
C HIS A 30 -30.19 6.59 10.35
N ASP A 31 -31.26 6.53 9.55
CA ASP A 31 -31.30 5.73 8.34
C ASP A 31 -30.44 6.34 7.22
N ASP A 32 -30.41 7.67 7.11
CA ASP A 32 -29.50 8.40 6.22
C ASP A 32 -28.03 8.29 6.66
N PHE A 33 -27.75 8.25 7.98
CA PHE A 33 -26.38 8.08 8.49
C PHE A 33 -25.82 6.69 8.16
N ALA A 34 -26.66 5.67 8.15
CA ALA A 34 -26.29 4.33 7.70
C ALA A 34 -26.02 4.29 6.18
N VAL A 35 -26.73 5.11 5.39
CA VAL A 35 -26.48 5.30 3.95
C VAL A 35 -25.17 6.06 3.71
N GLU A 36 -24.85 7.08 4.52
CA GLU A 36 -23.57 7.81 4.45
C GLU A 36 -22.38 6.96 4.92
N MET A 37 -22.55 6.05 5.89
CA MET A 37 -21.56 5.02 6.24
C MET A 37 -21.40 3.95 5.13
N GLY A 38 -22.37 3.85 4.21
CA GLY A 38 -22.27 3.13 2.94
C GLY A 38 -21.49 3.87 1.86
N CYS A 39 -21.06 5.13 2.10
CA CYS A 39 -20.16 5.82 1.20
C CYS A 39 -18.83 5.07 1.11
N SER A 40 -18.35 4.95 -0.12
CA SER A 40 -17.16 4.20 -0.56
C SER A 40 -15.82 4.67 0.02
N PHE A 41 -15.79 5.33 1.19
CA PHE A 41 -14.60 5.81 1.88
C PHE A 41 -13.69 4.65 2.30
N THR A 42 -14.24 3.55 2.83
CA THR A 42 -13.44 2.37 3.19
C THR A 42 -13.10 1.49 2.00
N LYS A 43 -13.95 1.45 0.95
CA LYS A 43 -13.70 0.62 -0.24
C LYS A 43 -12.36 0.91 -0.90
N LYS A 44 -11.97 2.19 -1.00
CA LYS A 44 -10.66 2.57 -1.54
C LYS A 44 -9.52 2.10 -0.63
N ALA A 45 -9.68 2.19 0.68
CA ALA A 45 -8.69 1.71 1.64
C ALA A 45 -8.55 0.18 1.60
N GLU A 46 -9.66 -0.55 1.58
CA GLU A 46 -9.69 -2.01 1.46
C GLU A 46 -9.11 -2.50 0.12
N GLU A 47 -9.40 -1.82 -0.98
CA GLU A 47 -8.82 -2.13 -2.29
C GLU A 47 -7.31 -1.84 -2.33
N LEU A 48 -6.88 -0.75 -1.72
CA LEU A 48 -5.45 -0.42 -1.58
C LEU A 48 -4.74 -1.45 -0.70
N GLU A 49 -5.33 -1.85 0.41
CA GLU A 49 -4.78 -2.87 1.30
C GLU A 49 -4.68 -4.25 0.61
N LYS A 50 -5.71 -4.63 -0.15
CA LYS A 50 -5.69 -5.84 -0.98
C LYS A 50 -4.61 -5.76 -2.07
N LYS A 51 -4.42 -4.60 -2.71
CA LYS A 51 -3.36 -4.40 -3.70
C LYS A 51 -1.98 -4.50 -3.06
N LEU A 52 -1.78 -3.85 -1.91
CA LEU A 52 -0.55 -3.87 -1.14
C LEU A 52 -0.20 -5.30 -0.73
N HIS A 53 -1.14 -6.06 -0.16
CA HIS A 53 -0.90 -7.45 0.22
C HIS A 53 -0.58 -8.34 -0.98
N LYS A 54 -1.21 -8.10 -2.14
CA LYS A 54 -0.90 -8.85 -3.37
C LYS A 54 0.49 -8.51 -3.89
N GLU A 55 0.85 -7.24 -3.91
CA GLU A 55 2.17 -6.76 -4.34
C GLU A 55 3.26 -7.28 -3.42
N GLN A 56 3.04 -7.25 -2.11
CA GLN A 56 3.98 -7.78 -1.12
C GLN A 56 4.17 -9.29 -1.28
N LYS A 57 3.08 -10.05 -1.47
CA LYS A 57 3.18 -11.49 -1.74
C LYS A 57 3.92 -11.77 -3.06
N ALA A 58 3.68 -10.97 -4.10
CA ALA A 58 4.36 -11.13 -5.38
C ALA A 58 5.87 -10.80 -5.25
N HIS A 59 6.21 -9.75 -4.53
CA HIS A 59 7.59 -9.38 -4.23
C HIS A 59 8.31 -10.44 -3.39
N ASP A 60 7.65 -10.99 -2.37
CA ASP A 60 8.21 -12.05 -1.53
C ASP A 60 8.51 -13.31 -2.36
N GLN A 61 7.58 -13.70 -3.24
CA GLN A 61 7.80 -14.81 -4.15
C GLN A 61 8.94 -14.52 -5.13
N ASP A 62 8.97 -13.33 -5.72
CA ASP A 62 10.02 -12.90 -6.65
C ASP A 62 11.42 -12.89 -6.02
N MET A 63 11.51 -12.61 -4.71
CA MET A 63 12.73 -12.72 -3.93
C MET A 63 13.12 -14.18 -3.63
N LEU A 64 12.15 -15.05 -3.33
CA LEU A 64 12.39 -16.48 -3.14
C LEU A 64 12.90 -17.13 -4.42
N ASP A 65 12.25 -16.85 -5.55
CA ASP A 65 12.63 -17.34 -6.88
C ASP A 65 14.06 -16.86 -7.23
N PHE A 66 14.38 -15.61 -6.93
CA PHE A 66 15.73 -15.06 -7.14
C PHE A 66 16.81 -15.77 -6.29
N VAL A 67 16.51 -16.08 -5.02
CA VAL A 67 17.43 -16.82 -4.15
C VAL A 67 17.59 -18.26 -4.62
N GLU A 68 16.51 -18.90 -5.07
CA GLU A 68 16.54 -20.23 -5.68
C GLU A 68 17.46 -20.26 -6.90
N ASP A 69 17.31 -19.31 -7.83
CA ASP A 69 18.16 -19.19 -9.02
C ASP A 69 19.65 -19.08 -8.66
N ILE A 70 19.99 -18.30 -7.63
CA ILE A 70 21.37 -18.18 -7.13
C ILE A 70 21.87 -19.52 -6.60
N LEU A 71 21.10 -20.18 -5.73
CA LEU A 71 21.50 -21.44 -5.08
C LEU A 71 21.67 -22.57 -6.11
N VAL A 72 20.75 -22.68 -7.07
CA VAL A 72 20.81 -23.67 -8.15
C VAL A 72 22.02 -23.41 -9.04
N THR A 73 22.26 -22.15 -9.42
CA THR A 73 23.41 -21.77 -10.25
C THR A 73 24.72 -22.12 -9.57
N GLU A 74 24.88 -21.79 -8.29
CA GLU A 74 26.08 -22.13 -7.50
C GLU A 74 26.26 -23.65 -7.38
N ALA A 75 25.19 -24.40 -7.08
CA ALA A 75 25.25 -25.86 -6.97
C ALA A 75 25.65 -26.55 -8.29
N GLN A 76 25.34 -25.94 -9.43
CA GLN A 76 25.70 -26.41 -10.75
C GLN A 76 27.07 -25.89 -11.24
N GLY A 77 27.79 -25.11 -10.42
CA GLY A 77 29.08 -24.52 -10.78
C GLY A 77 28.99 -23.36 -11.77
N GLY A 78 27.83 -22.72 -11.88
CA GLY A 78 27.61 -21.53 -12.69
C GLY A 78 28.07 -20.24 -11.99
N ASN A 79 27.80 -19.10 -12.62
CA ASN A 79 28.19 -17.78 -12.10
C ASN A 79 26.97 -17.04 -11.51
N SER A 80 26.82 -17.07 -10.19
CA SER A 80 25.73 -16.35 -9.49
C SER A 80 25.79 -14.83 -9.65
N LEU A 81 26.96 -14.23 -9.89
CA LEU A 81 27.06 -12.79 -10.15
C LEU A 81 26.30 -12.39 -11.40
N ASN A 82 26.29 -13.24 -12.43
CA ASN A 82 25.53 -12.97 -13.66
C ASN A 82 24.02 -13.00 -13.39
N VAL A 83 23.55 -13.91 -12.54
CA VAL A 83 22.15 -14.00 -12.11
C VAL A 83 21.77 -12.75 -11.32
N ALA A 84 22.60 -12.35 -10.35
CA ALA A 84 22.39 -11.15 -9.56
C ALA A 84 22.35 -9.89 -10.44
N MET A 85 23.29 -9.78 -11.38
CA MET A 85 23.38 -8.65 -12.32
C MET A 85 22.17 -8.57 -13.24
N LYS A 86 21.64 -9.69 -13.72
CA LYS A 86 20.41 -9.75 -14.52
C LYS A 86 19.19 -9.24 -13.73
N LYS A 87 19.14 -9.52 -12.43
CA LYS A 87 18.04 -9.11 -11.55
C LYS A 87 18.06 -7.61 -11.24
N ILE A 88 19.22 -7.09 -10.83
CA ILE A 88 19.34 -5.71 -10.34
C ILE A 88 19.72 -4.71 -11.42
N GLY A 89 20.22 -5.19 -12.57
CA GLY A 89 20.71 -4.38 -13.68
C GLY A 89 22.15 -3.89 -13.50
N MET A 90 22.74 -3.45 -14.62
CA MET A 90 24.12 -2.97 -14.71
C MET A 90 24.41 -1.79 -13.76
N ASP A 91 23.53 -0.77 -13.76
CA ASP A 91 23.69 0.42 -12.92
C ASP A 91 23.77 0.10 -11.42
N ASN A 92 22.88 -0.78 -10.94
CA ASN A 92 22.87 -1.15 -9.52
C ASN A 92 24.03 -2.08 -9.18
N THR A 93 24.41 -2.97 -10.10
CA THR A 93 25.60 -3.81 -9.95
C THR A 93 26.85 -2.96 -9.75
N ILE A 94 27.06 -1.94 -10.61
CA ILE A 94 28.18 -1.01 -10.50
C ILE A 94 28.14 -0.26 -9.17
N LYS A 95 26.98 0.30 -8.78
CA LYS A 95 26.82 1.01 -7.51
C LYS A 95 27.21 0.14 -6.31
N ILE A 96 26.75 -1.11 -6.28
CA ILE A 96 27.04 -2.06 -5.21
C ILE A 96 28.53 -2.41 -5.20
N LYS A 97 29.12 -2.73 -6.36
CA LYS A 97 30.56 -3.05 -6.45
C LYS A 97 31.43 -1.88 -5.98
N ARG A 98 31.13 -0.65 -6.43
CA ARG A 98 31.85 0.56 -6.00
C ARG A 98 31.71 0.82 -4.51
N LYS A 99 30.50 0.67 -3.94
CA LYS A 99 30.27 0.81 -2.50
C LYS A 99 31.12 -0.19 -1.69
N ASN A 100 31.29 -1.41 -2.20
CA ASN A 100 32.04 -2.47 -1.53
C ASN A 100 33.51 -2.57 -1.98
N LYS A 101 34.03 -1.60 -2.74
CA LYS A 101 35.41 -1.57 -3.25
C LYS A 101 35.79 -2.80 -4.08
N ILE A 102 34.82 -3.42 -4.75
CA ILE A 102 35.03 -4.50 -5.70
C ILE A 102 35.42 -3.89 -7.05
N ALA A 103 36.41 -4.48 -7.73
CA ALA A 103 36.83 -4.04 -9.05
C ALA A 103 35.68 -4.20 -10.07
N LEU A 104 35.56 -3.23 -10.97
CA LEU A 104 34.63 -3.32 -12.09
C LEU A 104 35.26 -4.15 -13.22
N SER A 105 34.44 -4.87 -13.97
CA SER A 105 34.88 -5.51 -15.23
C SER A 105 35.05 -4.46 -16.33
N GLU A 106 35.77 -4.82 -17.40
CA GLU A 106 35.90 -3.96 -18.60
C GLU A 106 34.53 -3.63 -19.19
N GLU A 107 33.61 -4.59 -19.28
CA GLU A 107 32.24 -4.35 -19.76
C GLU A 107 31.48 -3.31 -18.92
N GLU A 108 31.68 -3.32 -17.60
CA GLU A 108 31.09 -2.35 -16.68
C GLU A 108 31.71 -0.95 -16.86
N LEU A 109 33.01 -0.89 -17.19
CA LEU A 109 33.71 0.37 -17.49
C LEU A 109 33.27 0.92 -18.85
N ASP A 110 33.21 0.10 -19.89
CA ASP A 110 32.72 0.46 -21.23
C ASP A 110 31.29 0.99 -21.15
N TYR A 111 30.44 0.35 -20.36
CA TYR A 111 29.08 0.83 -20.10
C TYR A 111 29.06 2.23 -19.47
N LEU A 112 29.92 2.51 -18.49
CA LEU A 112 30.03 3.84 -17.89
C LEU A 112 30.56 4.88 -18.89
N VAL A 113 31.56 4.52 -19.70
CA VAL A 113 32.11 5.39 -20.74
C VAL A 113 31.04 5.73 -21.77
N SER A 114 30.24 4.75 -22.20
CA SER A 114 29.15 4.95 -23.17
C SER A 114 28.05 5.91 -22.70
N LYS A 115 27.97 6.19 -21.39
CA LYS A 115 27.02 7.15 -20.81
C LYS A 115 27.57 8.59 -20.70
N LEU A 116 28.85 8.79 -21.02
CA LEU A 116 29.49 10.11 -20.97
C LEU A 116 29.39 10.87 -22.31
N ASP A 117 29.04 10.17 -23.39
CA ASP A 117 28.67 10.74 -24.70
C ASP A 117 27.20 11.17 -24.73
#